data_AF-A0A364LAW8-F1
#
_entry.id   AF-A0A364LAW8-F1
#
_cell.length_a   1.000
_cell.length_b   1.000
_cell.length_c   1.000
_cell.angle_alpha   90.00
_cell.angle_beta   90.00
_cell.angle_gamma   90.00
#
_symmetry.space_group_name_H-M   'P 1'
#
loop_
_entity.id
_entity.type
_entity.pdbx_description
1 polymer ?
#
loop_
_entity_poly.entity_id
_entity_poly.type
_entity_poly.pdbx_seq_one_letter_code
_entity_poly.pdbx_strand_id
1 'polypeptide(L)'
;MGDRTKRRRLNSDTSPIPDIIVDKNSWNGFCEIESEPAFFNVMLREFGVEGVKTVDNACASVALLNIVNNIDDITLGDTLASFKEFTMPFTPALRGDAIANFDFIKKIHNSFARSMDILNSDLSLKDEAVASKSSRQNDNSASNEAAFHFIAFVPALGRVWKFDGLERQPQDLAPCTDGDWLEQVRSHLLEKMTAYAEDQIEFSVLSVVRDPLKDYTEQLARNVKCLQNIRQHLNETQLGDIKAVLGADDFDGVTLKSDPALGLTDECLMAVEPSETEKSISDNDLPQEYVRLVSNQQGIRLSIEEEKESRRSEEASAEVRRHDCASAVEFWARALASKGVVKELLG
;
A
#
# COMPACT_ATOMS: atom_id res chain seq x y z
N MET A 1 -43.45 -34.87 -50.75
CA MET A 1 -43.22 -33.60 -51.49
C MET A 1 -44.13 -32.53 -50.90
N GLY A 2 -43.70 -31.41 -50.36
CA GLY A 2 -42.36 -30.86 -50.11
C GLY A 2 -42.52 -29.81 -49.02
N ASP A 3 -41.61 -29.81 -48.05
CA ASP A 3 -41.61 -28.86 -46.95
C ASP A 3 -41.08 -27.50 -47.46
N ARG A 4 -41.93 -26.47 -47.44
CA ARG A 4 -41.56 -25.10 -47.81
C ARG A 4 -41.18 -24.36 -46.54
N THR A 5 -39.90 -24.40 -46.21
CA THR A 5 -39.30 -23.61 -45.13
C THR A 5 -39.43 -22.12 -45.45
N LYS A 6 -40.30 -21.39 -44.72
CA LYS A 6 -40.33 -19.93 -44.74
C LYS A 6 -39.05 -19.39 -44.11
N ARG A 7 -38.13 -18.87 -44.93
CA ARG A 7 -36.97 -18.07 -44.47
C ARG A 7 -37.46 -16.87 -43.66
N ARG A 8 -37.29 -16.92 -42.34
CA ARG A 8 -37.41 -15.75 -41.45
C ARG A 8 -36.19 -14.86 -41.72
N ARG A 9 -36.43 -13.66 -42.28
CA ARG A 9 -35.40 -12.63 -42.42
C ARG A 9 -34.88 -12.27 -41.02
N LEU A 10 -33.57 -12.43 -40.78
CA LEU A 10 -32.89 -11.77 -39.67
C LEU A 10 -32.92 -10.28 -39.98
N ASN A 11 -33.65 -9.50 -39.18
CA ASN A 11 -33.46 -8.06 -39.16
C ASN A 11 -32.06 -7.81 -38.58
N SER A 12 -31.21 -7.14 -39.36
CA SER A 12 -29.97 -6.55 -38.89
C SER A 12 -30.30 -5.32 -38.06
N ASP A 13 -30.68 -5.52 -36.80
CA ASP A 13 -30.68 -4.45 -35.82
C ASP A 13 -29.22 -4.19 -35.40
N THR A 14 -28.51 -3.39 -36.20
CA THR A 14 -27.32 -2.68 -35.74
C THR A 14 -27.78 -1.52 -34.87
N SER A 15 -28.29 -1.85 -33.68
CA SER A 15 -28.30 -0.88 -32.59
C SER A 15 -26.83 -0.69 -32.17
N PRO A 16 -26.30 0.54 -32.09
CA PRO A 16 -24.96 0.74 -31.56
C PRO A 16 -24.92 0.17 -30.14
N ILE A 17 -23.91 -0.67 -29.87
CA ILE A 17 -23.53 -1.02 -28.49
C ILE A 17 -23.33 0.33 -27.79
N PRO A 18 -24.05 0.64 -26.70
CA PRO A 18 -23.86 1.91 -26.05
C PRO A 18 -22.40 1.99 -25.59
N ASP A 19 -21.69 3.02 -26.07
CA ASP A 19 -20.38 3.42 -25.56
C ASP A 19 -20.56 3.90 -24.11
N ILE A 20 -20.77 2.97 -23.19
CA ILE A 20 -20.71 3.25 -21.76
C ILE A 20 -19.22 3.19 -21.40
N ILE A 21 -18.48 4.21 -21.82
CA ILE A 21 -17.23 4.54 -21.15
C ILE A 21 -17.67 5.03 -19.78
N VAL A 22 -17.65 4.16 -18.78
CA VAL A 22 -17.87 4.57 -17.39
C VAL A 22 -16.72 5.52 -17.05
N ASP A 23 -17.02 6.81 -16.91
CA ASP A 23 -16.02 7.77 -16.44
C ASP A 23 -15.70 7.43 -14.99
N LYS A 24 -14.51 6.84 -14.77
CA LYS A 24 -14.00 6.42 -13.46
C LYS A 24 -14.08 7.55 -12.42
N ASN A 25 -13.97 8.82 -12.85
CA ASN A 25 -14.01 9.98 -11.96
C ASN A 25 -15.41 10.35 -11.48
N SER A 26 -16.45 9.83 -12.15
CA SER A 26 -17.87 10.12 -11.86
C SER A 26 -18.58 8.98 -11.11
N TRP A 27 -17.90 7.85 -10.88
CA TRP A 27 -18.47 6.68 -10.23
C TRP A 27 -18.45 6.82 -8.70
N ASN A 28 -19.59 6.52 -8.07
CA ASN A 28 -19.83 6.79 -6.65
C ASN A 28 -19.56 5.59 -5.71
N GLY A 29 -19.18 4.43 -6.24
CA GLY A 29 -18.90 3.22 -5.46
C GLY A 29 -17.43 3.06 -5.06
N PHE A 30 -17.15 2.03 -4.25
CA PHE A 30 -15.82 1.45 -4.07
C PHE A 30 -15.72 0.20 -4.92
N CYS A 31 -14.67 0.11 -5.73
CA CYS A 31 -14.44 -1.04 -6.59
C CYS A 31 -13.76 -2.15 -5.76
N GLU A 32 -14.01 -3.42 -6.09
CA GLU A 32 -13.14 -4.46 -5.58
C GLU A 32 -11.72 -4.28 -6.17
N ILE A 33 -10.71 -4.35 -5.30
CA ILE A 33 -9.30 -4.25 -5.67
C ILE A 33 -8.60 -5.54 -5.23
N GLU A 34 -7.73 -6.04 -6.10
CA GLU A 34 -6.79 -7.11 -5.76
C GLU A 34 -5.89 -6.68 -4.58
N SER A 35 -5.97 -7.34 -3.45
CA SER A 35 -5.01 -8.39 -3.07
C SER A 35 -3.49 -8.08 -3.03
N GLU A 36 -2.94 -6.92 -3.44
CA GLU A 36 -1.50 -6.74 -3.77
C GLU A 36 -0.78 -5.65 -2.94
N PRO A 37 0.33 -5.94 -2.22
CA PRO A 37 0.98 -4.98 -1.31
C PRO A 37 1.44 -3.70 -2.00
N ALA A 38 1.93 -3.81 -3.24
CA ALA A 38 2.42 -2.67 -4.02
C ALA A 38 1.35 -1.58 -4.18
N PHE A 39 0.09 -1.96 -4.45
CA PHE A 39 -0.99 -1.00 -4.64
C PHE A 39 -1.31 -0.25 -3.36
N PHE A 40 -1.27 -0.93 -2.21
CA PHE A 40 -1.56 -0.30 -0.93
C PHE A 40 -0.40 0.53 -0.41
N ASN A 41 0.84 0.15 -0.71
CA ASN A 41 2.00 0.99 -0.44
C ASN A 41 1.91 2.30 -1.22
N VAL A 42 1.50 2.27 -2.48
CA VAL A 42 1.21 3.50 -3.26
C VAL A 42 0.00 4.25 -2.69
N MET A 43 -1.07 3.55 -2.31
CA MET A 43 -2.27 4.14 -1.74
C MET A 43 -1.99 4.88 -0.41
N LEU A 44 -1.21 4.29 0.50
CA LEU A 44 -0.79 4.93 1.75
C LEU A 44 -0.01 6.22 1.47
N ARG A 45 0.88 6.21 0.47
CA ARG A 45 1.63 7.40 0.05
C ARG A 45 0.70 8.46 -0.55
N GLU A 46 -0.26 8.08 -1.40
CA GLU A 46 -1.23 9.02 -1.99
C GLU A 46 -2.25 9.56 -0.97
N PHE A 47 -2.52 8.78 0.08
CA PHE A 47 -3.24 9.24 1.26
C PHE A 47 -2.42 10.25 2.09
N GLY A 48 -1.13 10.41 1.81
CA GLY A 48 -0.21 11.26 2.56
C GLY A 48 0.21 10.66 3.90
N VAL A 49 0.11 9.34 4.07
CA VAL A 49 0.57 8.65 5.28
C VAL A 49 2.08 8.42 5.16
N GLU A 50 2.85 8.95 6.11
CA GLU A 50 4.31 8.80 6.13
C GLU A 50 4.77 7.84 7.22
N GLY A 51 5.88 7.14 6.97
CA GLY A 51 6.57 6.35 7.98
C GLY A 51 6.05 4.92 8.17
N VAL A 52 5.13 4.45 7.32
CA VAL A 52 4.66 3.05 7.32
C VAL A 52 4.52 2.46 5.91
N LYS A 53 4.62 1.13 5.81
CA LYS A 53 4.33 0.35 4.61
C LYS A 53 3.71 -1.02 4.94
N THR A 54 3.12 -1.68 3.95
CA THR A 54 2.61 -3.06 4.02
C THR A 54 3.63 -4.05 3.46
N VAL A 55 3.62 -5.30 3.95
CA VAL A 55 4.66 -6.30 3.65
C VAL A 55 4.16 -7.60 2.98
N ASP A 56 2.84 -7.78 2.80
CA ASP A 56 2.21 -9.01 2.24
C ASP A 56 0.94 -8.70 1.37
N ASN A 57 0.28 -9.71 0.76
CA ASN A 57 -0.87 -9.59 -0.17
C ASN A 57 -2.14 -8.92 0.42
N ALA A 58 -2.56 -7.78 -0.11
CA ALA A 58 -3.14 -6.67 0.66
C ALA A 58 -4.64 -6.30 0.51
N CYS A 59 -5.17 -5.55 1.49
CA CYS A 59 -6.61 -5.39 1.81
C CYS A 59 -7.23 -3.98 1.60
N ALA A 60 -8.57 -3.94 1.49
CA ALA A 60 -9.41 -2.75 1.28
C ALA A 60 -9.10 -1.51 2.17
N SER A 61 -9.31 -0.32 1.58
CA SER A 61 -8.95 1.00 2.17
C SER A 61 -9.53 1.27 3.56
N VAL A 62 -10.69 0.74 3.91
CA VAL A 62 -11.31 0.96 5.24
C VAL A 62 -10.50 0.28 6.35
N ALA A 63 -9.98 -0.92 6.11
CA ALA A 63 -9.15 -1.62 7.09
C ALA A 63 -7.83 -0.88 7.32
N LEU A 64 -7.20 -0.39 6.24
CA LEU A 64 -6.00 0.44 6.34
C LEU A 64 -6.25 1.71 7.14
N LEU A 65 -7.35 2.42 6.89
CA LEU A 65 -7.73 3.60 7.66
C LEU A 65 -7.93 3.30 9.15
N ASN A 66 -8.56 2.17 9.48
CA ASN A 66 -8.73 1.77 10.87
C ASN A 66 -7.37 1.54 11.56
N ILE A 67 -6.37 1.03 10.84
CA ILE A 67 -5.01 0.86 11.38
C ILE A 67 -4.32 2.23 11.51
N VAL A 68 -4.13 2.97 10.42
CA VAL A 68 -3.29 4.19 10.42
C VAL A 68 -3.83 5.30 11.31
N ASN A 69 -5.16 5.38 11.50
CA ASN A 69 -5.75 6.38 12.40
C ASN A 69 -5.52 6.09 13.88
N ASN A 70 -5.08 4.88 14.24
CA ASN A 70 -4.88 4.42 15.62
C ASN A 70 -3.42 4.05 15.92
N ILE A 71 -2.48 4.30 15.00
CA ILE A 71 -1.03 4.22 15.27
C ILE A 71 -0.58 5.54 15.93
N ASP A 72 0.15 5.42 17.04
CA ASP A 72 0.82 6.55 17.67
C ASP A 72 2.08 6.97 16.87
N ASP A 73 2.45 8.25 16.91
CA ASP A 73 3.65 8.80 16.24
C ASP A 73 3.71 8.68 14.71
N ILE A 74 2.56 8.55 14.04
CA ILE A 74 2.47 8.60 12.58
C ILE A 74 2.05 9.99 12.07
N THR A 75 2.68 10.44 10.98
CA THR A 75 2.28 11.66 10.29
C THR A 75 1.21 11.33 9.24
N LEU A 76 0.00 11.86 9.44
CA LEU A 76 -1.07 11.81 8.46
C LEU A 76 -1.03 13.10 7.61
N GLY A 77 -1.22 12.99 6.31
CA GLY A 77 -1.33 14.15 5.42
C GLY A 77 -2.54 15.01 5.77
N ASP A 78 -2.46 16.31 5.45
CA ASP A 78 -3.44 17.35 5.86
C ASP A 78 -4.90 16.95 5.63
N THR A 79 -5.18 16.33 4.47
CA THR A 79 -6.53 15.90 4.08
C THR A 79 -7.07 14.79 4.99
N LEU A 80 -6.26 13.77 5.30
CA LEU A 80 -6.63 12.70 6.21
C LEU A 80 -6.68 13.17 7.67
N ALA A 81 -5.73 14.00 8.08
CA ALA A 81 -5.70 14.59 9.42
C ALA A 81 -6.96 15.41 9.70
N SER A 82 -7.33 16.28 8.75
CA SER A 82 -8.58 17.07 8.82
C SER A 82 -9.82 16.18 8.87
N PHE A 83 -9.83 15.10 8.08
CA PHE A 83 -10.94 14.15 8.08
C PHE A 83 -11.04 13.38 9.40
N LYS A 84 -9.90 12.96 9.99
CA LYS A 84 -9.83 12.32 11.31
C LYS A 84 -10.38 13.24 12.40
N GLU A 85 -10.01 14.53 12.37
CA GLU A 85 -10.52 15.53 13.32
C GLU A 85 -12.03 15.76 13.13
N PHE A 86 -12.48 15.94 11.89
CA PHE A 86 -13.89 16.12 11.55
C PHE A 86 -14.77 14.95 12.01
N THR A 87 -14.29 13.71 11.88
CA THR A 87 -15.03 12.49 12.24
C THR A 87 -14.84 12.07 13.69
N MET A 88 -14.02 12.76 14.47
CA MET A 88 -13.75 12.46 15.88
C MET A 88 -15.03 12.36 16.74
N PRO A 89 -16.01 13.28 16.65
CA PRO A 89 -17.23 13.21 17.47
C PRO A 89 -18.27 12.21 16.95
N PHE A 90 -18.03 11.55 15.82
CA PHE A 90 -19.02 10.70 15.17
C PHE A 90 -19.11 9.31 15.80
N THR A 91 -20.30 8.70 15.70
CA THR A 91 -20.48 7.27 16.00
C THR A 91 -19.83 6.41 14.91
N PRO A 92 -19.51 5.12 15.18
CA PRO A 92 -18.93 4.24 14.17
C PRO A 92 -19.70 4.21 12.84
N ALA A 93 -21.04 4.18 12.90
CA ALA A 93 -21.89 4.20 11.71
C ALA A 93 -21.76 5.51 10.91
N LEU A 94 -21.72 6.66 11.59
CA LEU A 94 -21.53 7.96 10.94
C LEU A 94 -20.11 8.11 10.37
N ARG A 95 -19.09 7.49 11.00
CA ARG A 95 -17.73 7.43 10.43
C ARG A 95 -17.70 6.60 9.15
N GLY A 96 -18.40 5.46 9.14
CA GLY A 96 -18.56 4.64 7.93
C GLY A 96 -19.21 5.41 6.79
N ASP A 97 -20.30 6.13 7.07
CA ASP A 97 -20.98 6.99 6.08
C ASP A 97 -20.08 8.14 5.59
N ALA A 98 -19.35 8.79 6.50
CA ALA A 98 -18.40 9.84 6.14
C ALA A 98 -17.28 9.31 5.22
N ILE A 99 -16.75 8.11 5.50
CA ILE A 99 -15.72 7.46 4.67
C ILE A 99 -16.30 7.11 3.29
N ALA A 100 -17.53 6.58 3.24
CA ALA A 100 -18.20 6.24 1.99
C ALA A 100 -18.40 7.47 1.07
N ASN A 101 -18.62 8.64 1.67
CA ASN A 101 -18.81 9.90 0.95
C ASN A 101 -17.51 10.69 0.75
N PHE A 102 -16.37 10.18 1.22
CA PHE A 102 -15.11 10.92 1.12
C PHE A 102 -14.43 10.72 -0.23
N ASP A 103 -14.64 11.68 -1.13
CA ASP A 103 -14.13 11.64 -2.51
C ASP A 103 -12.62 11.47 -2.61
N PHE A 104 -11.84 11.99 -1.65
CA PHE A 104 -10.39 11.84 -1.63
C PHE A 104 -9.99 10.36 -1.60
N ILE A 105 -10.58 9.60 -0.67
CA ILE A 105 -10.27 8.17 -0.49
C ILE A 105 -10.84 7.36 -1.65
N LYS A 106 -12.08 7.64 -2.08
CA LYS A 106 -12.71 6.99 -3.23
C LYS A 106 -11.89 7.12 -4.51
N LYS A 107 -11.39 8.33 -4.81
CA LYS A 107 -10.60 8.57 -6.03
C LYS A 107 -9.30 7.78 -6.04
N ILE A 108 -8.58 7.79 -4.93
CA ILE A 108 -7.32 7.05 -4.80
C ILE A 108 -7.59 5.54 -4.86
N HIS A 109 -8.58 5.04 -4.12
CA HIS A 109 -8.98 3.64 -4.15
C HIS A 109 -9.36 3.19 -5.58
N ASN A 110 -10.30 3.89 -6.22
CA ASN A 110 -10.77 3.56 -7.56
C ASN A 110 -9.72 3.79 -8.66
N SER A 111 -8.62 4.50 -8.38
CA SER A 111 -7.52 4.65 -9.36
C SER A 111 -6.94 3.29 -9.75
N PHE A 112 -6.91 2.32 -8.83
CA PHE A 112 -6.39 0.98 -9.05
C PHE A 112 -7.39 0.05 -9.75
N ALA A 113 -8.66 0.45 -9.88
CA ALA A 113 -9.69 -0.32 -10.57
C ALA A 113 -9.58 -0.21 -12.09
N ARG A 114 -9.77 -1.32 -12.81
CA ARG A 114 -9.94 -1.33 -14.27
C ARG A 114 -11.40 -1.01 -14.62
N SER A 115 -11.63 -0.58 -15.85
CA SER A 115 -12.98 -0.31 -16.35
C SER A 115 -13.89 -1.55 -16.28
N MET A 116 -13.32 -2.75 -16.46
CA MET A 116 -14.04 -4.02 -16.28
C MET A 116 -14.46 -4.24 -14.82
N ASP A 117 -13.61 -3.89 -13.84
CA ASP A 117 -13.90 -4.06 -12.41
C ASP A 117 -15.08 -3.17 -11.98
N ILE A 118 -15.11 -1.93 -12.48
CA ILE A 118 -16.21 -0.99 -12.26
C ILE A 118 -17.50 -1.48 -12.93
N LEU A 119 -17.42 -1.99 -14.16
CA LEU A 119 -18.57 -2.56 -14.87
C LEU A 119 -19.14 -3.80 -14.15
N ASN A 120 -18.28 -4.68 -13.65
CA ASN A 120 -18.67 -5.84 -12.86
C ASN A 120 -19.34 -5.42 -11.55
N SER A 121 -18.79 -4.39 -10.87
CA SER A 121 -19.40 -3.81 -9.68
C SER A 121 -20.79 -3.24 -9.97
N ASP A 122 -20.95 -2.51 -11.08
CA ASP A 122 -22.25 -1.99 -11.54
C ASP A 122 -23.25 -3.09 -11.91
N LEU A 123 -22.79 -4.17 -12.52
CA LEU A 123 -23.62 -5.34 -12.84
C LEU A 123 -24.10 -6.03 -11.57
N SER A 124 -23.20 -6.26 -10.60
CA SER A 124 -23.54 -6.84 -9.30
C SER A 124 -24.57 -5.98 -8.55
N LEU A 125 -24.33 -4.66 -8.44
CA LEU A 125 -25.27 -3.72 -7.81
C LEU A 125 -26.64 -3.70 -8.51
N LYS A 126 -26.67 -3.82 -9.84
CA LYS A 126 -27.92 -3.95 -10.59
C LYS A 126 -28.63 -5.24 -10.25
N ASP A 127 -27.93 -6.37 -10.24
CA ASP A 127 -28.49 -7.68 -9.92
C ASP A 127 -29.06 -7.71 -8.49
N GLU A 128 -28.36 -7.11 -7.51
CA GLU A 128 -28.88 -6.90 -6.14
C GLU A 128 -30.12 -6.01 -6.09
N ALA A 129 -30.14 -4.91 -6.86
CA ALA A 129 -31.29 -4.01 -6.97
C ALA A 129 -32.50 -4.65 -7.69
N VAL A 130 -32.27 -5.65 -8.55
CA VAL A 130 -33.34 -6.41 -9.23
C VAL A 130 -33.83 -7.54 -8.32
N ALA A 131 -32.95 -8.22 -7.60
CA ALA A 131 -33.27 -9.27 -6.63
C ALA A 131 -34.08 -8.73 -5.43
N SER A 132 -33.74 -7.54 -4.94
CA SER A 132 -34.48 -6.86 -3.85
C SER A 132 -35.90 -6.42 -4.24
N LYS A 133 -36.20 -6.32 -5.55
CA LYS A 133 -37.58 -6.05 -6.05
C LYS A 133 -38.40 -7.31 -6.29
N SER A 134 -37.78 -8.49 -6.39
CA SER A 134 -38.45 -9.76 -6.68
C SER A 134 -38.54 -10.71 -5.49
N SER A 135 -37.77 -10.51 -4.41
CA SER A 135 -37.79 -11.39 -3.24
C SER A 135 -38.37 -10.73 -1.98
N ARG A 136 -39.63 -11.08 -1.69
CA ARG A 136 -40.21 -11.09 -0.32
C ARG A 136 -40.35 -12.54 0.18
N GLN A 137 -39.55 -13.47 -0.35
CA GLN A 137 -39.53 -14.87 0.05
C GLN A 137 -38.10 -15.31 0.37
N ASN A 138 -37.98 -15.70 1.63
CA ASN A 138 -36.89 -16.29 2.37
C ASN A 138 -36.16 -17.42 1.61
N ASP A 139 -35.18 -17.08 0.77
CA ASP A 139 -34.17 -18.03 0.25
C ASP A 139 -32.76 -17.44 0.41
N ASN A 140 -32.02 -17.97 1.38
CA ASN A 140 -30.61 -17.67 1.69
C ASN A 140 -29.64 -18.35 0.70
N SER A 141 -29.95 -18.31 -0.61
CA SER A 141 -29.07 -18.86 -1.64
C SER A 141 -28.89 -17.88 -2.81
N ALA A 142 -28.77 -16.59 -2.48
CA ALA A 142 -28.08 -15.67 -3.39
C ALA A 142 -26.61 -16.13 -3.46
N SER A 143 -26.12 -16.29 -4.68
CA SER A 143 -24.73 -16.65 -4.97
C SER A 143 -23.77 -15.70 -4.25
N ASN A 144 -23.27 -16.14 -3.10
CA ASN A 144 -22.13 -15.53 -2.41
C ASN A 144 -20.89 -15.80 -3.27
N GLU A 145 -20.70 -15.00 -4.31
CA GLU A 145 -19.36 -14.77 -4.83
C GLU A 145 -18.62 -14.09 -3.67
N ALA A 146 -17.73 -14.87 -3.01
CA ALA A 146 -17.23 -14.57 -1.68
C ALA A 146 -16.29 -13.36 -1.73
N ALA A 147 -16.85 -12.16 -1.66
CA ALA A 147 -16.09 -10.93 -1.47
C ALA A 147 -15.23 -11.07 -0.21
N PHE A 148 -13.93 -10.80 -0.33
CA PHE A 148 -13.01 -10.84 0.81
C PHE A 148 -13.43 -9.82 1.86
N HIS A 149 -13.68 -10.30 3.08
CA HIS A 149 -13.97 -9.46 4.23
C HIS A 149 -12.70 -9.14 5.01
N PHE A 150 -12.49 -7.86 5.32
CA PHE A 150 -11.27 -7.39 5.96
C PHE A 150 -11.51 -6.99 7.42
N ILE A 151 -10.60 -7.43 8.29
CA ILE A 151 -10.60 -7.15 9.72
C ILE A 151 -9.23 -6.58 10.10
N ALA A 152 -9.22 -5.46 10.81
CA ALA A 152 -8.01 -4.83 11.31
C ALA A 152 -7.83 -5.13 12.80
N PHE A 153 -6.60 -5.47 13.20
CA PHE A 153 -6.19 -5.63 14.59
C PHE A 153 -5.19 -4.53 14.94
N VAL A 154 -5.45 -3.78 16.02
CA VAL A 154 -4.64 -2.62 16.38
C VAL A 154 -4.38 -2.58 17.89
N PRO A 155 -3.12 -2.51 18.35
CA PRO A 155 -2.81 -2.15 19.72
C PRO A 155 -3.03 -0.63 19.91
N ALA A 156 -3.95 -0.24 20.79
CA ALA A 156 -4.22 1.16 21.10
C ALA A 156 -4.71 1.31 22.54
N LEU A 157 -4.26 2.37 23.22
CA LEU A 157 -4.65 2.68 24.61
C LEU A 157 -4.37 1.52 25.59
N GLY A 158 -3.25 0.81 25.40
CA GLY A 158 -2.83 -0.34 26.22
C GLY A 158 -3.70 -1.59 26.05
N ARG A 159 -4.44 -1.70 24.94
CA ARG A 159 -5.33 -2.83 24.63
C ARG A 159 -5.27 -3.20 23.16
N VAL A 160 -5.58 -4.45 22.84
CA VAL A 160 -5.73 -4.93 21.47
C VAL A 160 -7.18 -4.80 21.03
N TRP A 161 -7.40 -4.05 19.96
CA TRP A 161 -8.71 -3.83 19.38
C TRP A 161 -8.85 -4.57 18.06
N LYS A 162 -10.03 -5.15 17.85
CA LYS A 162 -10.47 -5.70 16.57
C LYS A 162 -11.49 -4.74 15.94
N PHE A 163 -11.20 -4.31 14.72
CA PHE A 163 -12.07 -3.49 13.90
C PHE A 163 -12.59 -4.34 12.74
N ASP A 164 -13.87 -4.66 12.79
CA ASP A 164 -14.59 -5.40 11.77
C ASP A 164 -15.70 -4.49 11.21
N GLY A 165 -15.69 -4.25 9.90
CA GLY A 165 -16.67 -3.37 9.23
C GLY A 165 -18.10 -3.91 9.21
N LEU A 166 -18.31 -5.21 9.47
CA LEU A 166 -19.63 -5.84 9.60
C LEU A 166 -20.16 -5.76 11.04
N GLU A 167 -19.31 -5.41 11.99
CA GLU A 167 -19.69 -5.28 13.40
C GLU A 167 -20.08 -3.85 13.75
N ARG A 168 -20.97 -3.69 14.74
CA ARG A 168 -21.51 -2.37 15.12
C ARG A 168 -20.50 -1.47 15.83
N GLN A 169 -19.54 -2.07 16.53
CA GLN A 169 -18.57 -1.37 17.36
C GLN A 169 -17.25 -2.15 17.40
N PRO A 170 -16.11 -1.48 17.60
CA PRO A 170 -14.84 -2.15 17.81
C PRO A 170 -14.90 -3.13 18.98
N GLN A 171 -14.24 -4.27 18.86
CA GLN A 171 -14.14 -5.24 19.94
C GLN A 171 -12.82 -5.09 20.68
N ASP A 172 -12.93 -5.01 22.00
CA ASP A 172 -11.81 -5.11 22.91
C ASP A 172 -11.46 -6.58 23.12
N LEU A 173 -10.29 -7.01 22.65
CA LEU A 173 -9.86 -8.40 22.75
C LEU A 173 -9.18 -8.66 24.10
N ALA A 174 -8.19 -7.85 24.44
CA ALA A 174 -7.39 -8.03 25.66
C ALA A 174 -6.50 -6.81 25.96
N PRO A 175 -6.07 -6.62 27.22
CA PRO A 175 -4.99 -5.71 27.56
C PRO A 175 -3.68 -6.13 26.88
N CYS A 176 -2.87 -5.16 26.46
CA CYS A 176 -1.55 -5.42 25.90
C CYS A 176 -0.47 -4.50 26.44
N THR A 177 0.76 -5.00 26.39
CA THR A 177 2.00 -4.25 26.58
C THR A 177 2.81 -4.26 25.27
N ASP A 178 3.83 -3.41 25.17
CA ASP A 178 4.64 -3.33 23.96
C ASP A 178 5.29 -4.69 23.65
N GLY A 179 4.81 -5.36 22.60
CA GLY A 179 5.34 -6.61 22.07
C GLY A 179 4.49 -7.88 22.32
N ASP A 180 3.58 -7.90 23.30
CA ASP A 180 2.80 -9.11 23.62
C ASP A 180 1.53 -9.30 22.77
N TRP A 181 1.03 -8.21 22.17
CA TRP A 181 -0.24 -8.20 21.46
C TRP A 181 -0.26 -9.10 20.21
N LEU A 182 0.89 -9.32 19.58
CA LEU A 182 1.01 -10.16 18.39
C LEU A 182 0.68 -11.62 18.68
N GLU A 183 1.10 -12.15 19.83
CA GLU A 183 0.76 -13.51 20.24
C GLU A 183 -0.75 -13.66 20.48
N GLN A 184 -1.37 -12.63 21.07
CA GLN A 184 -2.81 -12.60 21.33
C GLN A 184 -3.62 -12.58 20.01
N VAL A 185 -3.22 -11.75 19.06
CA VAL A 185 -3.84 -11.71 17.72
C VAL A 185 -3.63 -13.04 16.98
N ARG A 186 -2.43 -13.62 17.06
CA ARG A 186 -2.13 -14.93 16.45
C ARG A 186 -3.08 -16.01 16.97
N SER A 187 -3.30 -16.10 18.28
CA SER A 187 -4.24 -17.06 18.86
C SER A 187 -5.66 -16.86 18.32
N HIS A 188 -6.12 -15.62 18.23
CA HIS A 188 -7.44 -15.30 17.70
C HIS A 188 -7.59 -15.65 16.21
N LEU A 189 -6.55 -15.39 15.41
CA LEU A 189 -6.51 -15.76 13.99
C LEU A 189 -6.58 -17.28 13.81
N LEU A 190 -5.80 -18.05 14.58
CA LEU A 190 -5.80 -19.51 14.51
C LEU A 190 -7.15 -20.12 14.91
N GLU A 191 -7.78 -19.61 15.96
CA GLU A 191 -9.13 -20.02 16.36
C GLU A 191 -10.12 -19.76 15.23
N LYS A 192 -10.07 -18.56 14.63
CA LYS A 192 -10.94 -18.19 13.53
C LYS A 192 -10.72 -19.08 12.31
N MET A 193 -9.48 -19.31 11.89
CA MET A 193 -9.14 -20.15 10.72
C MET A 193 -9.57 -21.61 10.93
N THR A 194 -9.48 -22.13 12.16
CA THR A 194 -9.89 -23.49 12.49
C THR A 194 -11.41 -23.67 12.47
N ALA A 195 -12.18 -22.60 12.67
CA ALA A 195 -13.64 -22.63 12.65
C ALA A 195 -14.24 -22.72 11.24
N TYR A 196 -13.47 -22.44 10.18
CA TYR A 196 -13.91 -22.62 8.79
C TYR A 196 -13.67 -24.07 8.32
N ALA A 197 -14.59 -24.57 7.49
CA ALA A 197 -14.50 -25.92 6.92
C ALA A 197 -13.30 -26.05 5.96
N GLU A 198 -12.77 -27.27 5.81
CA GLU A 198 -11.56 -27.60 5.02
C GLU A 198 -11.59 -27.16 3.53
N ASP A 199 -12.74 -26.72 3.02
CA ASP A 199 -12.94 -26.32 1.62
C ASP A 199 -13.12 -24.80 1.39
N GLN A 200 -12.98 -23.93 2.42
CA GLN A 200 -13.11 -22.47 2.31
C GLN A 200 -11.86 -21.72 2.80
N ILE A 201 -10.71 -21.88 2.13
CA ILE A 201 -9.38 -21.51 2.67
C ILE A 201 -8.64 -20.45 1.85
N GLU A 202 -9.29 -19.33 1.50
CA GLU A 202 -8.55 -18.17 0.99
C GLU A 202 -8.48 -17.11 2.09
N PHE A 203 -7.49 -17.23 2.98
CA PHE A 203 -7.15 -16.22 3.97
C PHE A 203 -5.91 -15.46 3.53
N SER A 204 -5.94 -14.13 3.68
CA SER A 204 -4.74 -13.29 3.63
C SER A 204 -4.53 -12.61 4.97
N VAL A 205 -3.28 -12.61 5.45
CA VAL A 205 -2.86 -11.93 6.68
C VAL A 205 -1.81 -10.90 6.31
N LEU A 206 -1.95 -9.72 6.89
CA LEU A 206 -1.21 -8.52 6.51
C LEU A 206 -0.67 -7.79 7.71
N SER A 207 0.49 -7.16 7.53
CA SER A 207 1.07 -6.27 8.52
C SER A 207 1.34 -4.89 7.91
N VAL A 208 0.99 -3.85 8.68
CA VAL A 208 1.45 -2.48 8.45
C VAL A 208 2.64 -2.28 9.39
N VAL A 209 3.82 -2.05 8.83
CA VAL A 209 5.07 -1.91 9.56
C VAL A 209 5.66 -0.53 9.35
N ARG A 210 6.61 -0.15 10.21
CA ARG A 210 7.38 1.07 10.03
C ARG A 210 8.17 1.02 8.72
N ASP A 211 8.20 2.15 8.04
CA ASP A 211 8.94 2.33 6.81
C ASP A 211 10.46 2.31 7.08
N PRO A 212 11.20 1.28 6.61
CA PRO A 212 12.61 1.11 6.90
C PRO A 212 13.47 2.24 6.31
N LEU A 213 13.01 2.93 5.27
CA LEU A 213 13.77 4.02 4.67
C LEU A 213 13.95 5.18 5.65
N LYS A 214 12.95 5.45 6.50
CA LYS A 214 13.04 6.48 7.54
C LYS A 214 14.15 6.12 8.54
N ASP A 215 14.19 4.85 8.97
CA ASP A 215 15.19 4.37 9.92
C ASP A 215 16.60 4.38 9.33
N TYR A 216 16.76 3.99 8.06
CA TYR A 216 18.05 4.08 7.38
C TYR A 216 18.49 5.53 7.18
N THR A 217 17.57 6.45 6.86
CA THR A 217 17.88 7.88 6.71
C THR A 217 18.31 8.50 8.05
N GLU A 218 17.63 8.16 9.15
CA GLU A 218 18.02 8.58 10.50
C GLU A 218 19.38 7.99 10.92
N GLN A 219 19.64 6.71 10.62
CA GLN A 219 20.93 6.08 10.84
C GLN A 219 22.05 6.75 10.02
N LEU A 220 21.77 7.07 8.76
CA LEU A 220 22.70 7.80 7.89
C LEU A 220 22.99 9.19 8.44
N ALA A 221 21.98 9.93 8.90
CA ALA A 221 22.14 11.25 9.49
C ALA A 221 23.05 11.20 10.74
N ARG A 222 22.83 10.22 11.63
CA ARG A 222 23.70 9.96 12.79
C ARG A 222 25.13 9.63 12.37
N ASN A 223 25.30 8.73 11.41
CA ASN A 223 26.60 8.34 10.87
C ASN A 223 27.36 9.55 10.27
N VAL A 224 26.69 10.37 9.46
CA VAL A 224 27.27 11.59 8.85
C VAL A 224 27.71 12.57 9.92
N LYS A 225 26.92 12.79 10.99
CA LYS A 225 27.31 13.64 12.11
C LYS A 225 28.56 13.13 12.83
N CYS A 226 28.63 11.83 13.09
CA CYS A 226 29.83 11.22 13.69
C CYS A 226 31.06 11.41 12.80
N LEU A 227 30.94 11.15 11.49
CA LEU A 227 32.03 11.35 10.53
C LEU A 227 32.47 12.80 10.42
N GLN A 228 31.52 13.76 10.41
CA GLN A 228 31.83 15.19 10.43
C GLN A 228 32.64 15.58 11.67
N ASN A 229 32.24 15.09 12.86
CA ASN A 229 32.91 15.38 14.11
C ASN A 229 34.33 14.80 14.13
N ILE A 230 34.50 13.52 13.81
CA ILE A 230 35.83 12.88 13.76
C ILE A 230 36.72 13.58 12.73
N ARG A 231 36.20 13.92 11.55
CA ARG A 231 36.96 14.60 10.49
C ARG A 231 37.51 15.97 10.92
N GLN A 232 36.83 16.67 11.84
CA GLN A 232 37.33 17.94 12.39
C GLN A 232 38.56 17.74 13.29
N HIS A 233 38.74 16.55 13.86
CA HIS A 233 39.84 16.21 14.78
C HIS A 233 41.01 15.47 14.10
N LEU A 234 40.88 15.11 12.81
CA LEU A 234 41.92 14.41 12.05
C LEU A 234 42.86 15.38 11.33
N ASN A 235 44.15 15.07 11.35
CA ASN A 235 45.17 15.84 10.61
C ASN A 235 45.35 15.33 9.16
N GLU A 236 45.98 16.14 8.30
CA GLU A 236 46.18 15.79 6.87
C GLU A 236 46.91 14.45 6.67
N THR A 237 47.90 14.13 7.51
CA THR A 237 48.63 12.84 7.43
C THR A 237 47.71 11.65 7.70
N GLN A 238 46.91 11.73 8.77
CA GLN A 238 45.95 10.68 9.11
C GLN A 238 44.88 10.52 8.04
N LEU A 239 44.46 11.64 7.43
CA LEU A 239 43.51 11.61 6.31
C LEU A 239 44.10 10.92 5.08
N GLY A 240 45.39 11.13 4.80
CA GLY A 240 46.13 10.42 3.77
C GLY A 240 46.22 8.91 4.03
N ASP A 241 46.51 8.51 5.27
CA ASP A 241 46.57 7.11 5.68
C ASP A 241 45.20 6.43 5.55
N ILE A 242 44.14 7.10 6.00
CA ILE A 242 42.75 6.63 5.83
C ILE A 242 42.40 6.47 4.35
N LYS A 243 42.77 7.44 3.50
CA LYS A 243 42.55 7.34 2.04
C LYS A 243 43.32 6.17 1.42
N ALA A 244 44.52 5.86 1.92
CA ALA A 244 45.28 4.70 1.46
C ALA A 244 44.64 3.37 1.89
N VAL A 245 44.04 3.31 3.08
CA VAL A 245 43.35 2.12 3.60
C VAL A 245 42.01 1.87 2.89
N LEU A 246 41.20 2.91 2.71
CA LEU A 246 39.88 2.80 2.07
C LEU A 246 39.97 2.70 0.54
N GLY A 247 41.00 3.30 -0.06
CA GLY A 247 41.05 3.55 -1.50
C GLY A 247 40.42 4.89 -1.87
N ALA A 248 40.78 5.39 -3.06
CA ALA A 248 40.38 6.73 -3.48
C ALA A 248 38.87 6.86 -3.69
N ASP A 249 38.25 5.87 -4.33
CA ASP A 249 36.82 5.89 -4.66
C ASP A 249 35.95 5.88 -3.39
N ASP A 250 36.27 5.02 -2.42
CA ASP A 250 35.54 4.91 -1.16
C ASP A 250 35.72 6.14 -0.28
N PHE A 251 36.93 6.71 -0.25
CA PHE A 251 37.23 7.91 0.52
C PHE A 251 36.56 9.17 -0.06
N ASP A 252 36.60 9.33 -1.39
CA ASP A 252 35.99 10.47 -2.08
C ASP A 252 34.46 10.31 -2.17
N GLY A 253 33.95 9.08 -2.09
CA GLY A 253 32.53 8.74 -2.08
C GLY A 253 31.82 8.94 -0.73
N VAL A 254 32.54 9.26 0.36
CA VAL A 254 31.94 9.46 1.69
C VAL A 254 30.96 10.64 1.68
N THR A 255 29.72 10.39 2.09
CA THR A 255 28.71 11.42 2.32
C THR A 255 29.02 12.15 3.61
N LEU A 256 29.29 13.45 3.51
CA LEU A 256 29.58 14.33 4.67
C LEU A 256 28.63 15.51 4.77
N LYS A 257 27.61 15.60 3.92
CA LYS A 257 26.65 16.70 3.84
C LYS A 257 25.28 16.13 3.54
N SER A 258 24.26 16.98 3.50
CA SER A 258 22.95 16.63 2.95
C SER A 258 23.11 16.01 1.56
N ASP A 259 22.37 14.96 1.31
CA ASP A 259 22.28 14.30 0.03
C ASP A 259 20.81 13.96 -0.25
N PRO A 260 20.09 14.84 -0.99
CA PRO A 260 18.70 14.60 -1.34
C PRO A 260 18.48 13.28 -2.10
N ALA A 261 19.48 12.79 -2.85
CA ALA A 261 19.39 11.52 -3.56
C ALA A 261 19.33 10.33 -2.59
N LEU A 262 19.80 10.49 -1.36
CA LEU A 262 19.69 9.51 -0.27
C LEU A 262 18.53 9.81 0.69
N GLY A 263 17.75 10.86 0.45
CA GLY A 263 16.71 11.32 1.39
C GLY A 263 17.27 12.06 2.61
N LEU A 264 18.57 12.36 2.62
CA LEU A 264 19.26 13.04 3.71
C LEU A 264 19.17 14.56 3.53
N THR A 265 18.29 15.23 4.27
CA THR A 265 18.14 16.69 4.25
C THR A 265 18.97 17.38 5.33
N ASP A 266 19.14 18.69 5.21
CA ASP A 266 19.77 19.49 6.27
C ASP A 266 18.96 19.44 7.57
N GLU A 267 17.64 19.37 7.48
CA GLU A 267 16.73 19.22 8.62
C GLU A 267 16.98 17.90 9.36
N CYS A 268 17.13 16.78 8.62
CA CYS A 268 17.50 15.49 9.21
C CYS A 268 18.82 15.58 9.97
N LEU A 269 19.81 16.28 9.41
CA LEU A 269 21.11 16.47 10.06
C LEU A 269 20.99 17.35 11.31
N MET A 270 20.16 18.39 11.30
CA MET A 270 19.94 19.26 12.48
C MET A 270 19.15 18.58 13.59
N ALA A 271 18.25 17.66 13.26
CA ALA A 271 17.44 16.91 14.22
C ALA A 271 18.24 15.83 14.98
N VAL A 272 19.44 15.49 14.52
CA VAL A 272 20.32 14.57 15.25
C VAL A 272 20.86 15.28 16.48
N GLU A 273 20.35 14.89 17.64
CA GLU A 273 20.94 15.28 18.92
C GLU A 273 22.40 14.80 19.00
N PRO A 274 23.32 15.60 19.57
CA PRO A 274 24.69 15.17 19.83
C PRO A 274 24.65 13.88 20.66
N SER A 275 25.02 12.75 20.06
CA SER A 275 24.89 11.46 20.73
C SER A 275 25.80 11.39 21.97
N GLU A 276 25.35 10.70 23.02
CA GLU A 276 26.17 10.40 24.21
C GLU A 276 27.44 9.58 23.91
N THR A 277 27.59 9.04 22.69
CA THR A 277 28.81 8.39 22.18
C THR A 277 30.02 9.32 22.09
N GLU A 278 29.85 10.62 22.33
CA GLU A 278 30.92 11.63 22.46
C GLU A 278 31.85 11.42 23.66
N LYS A 279 31.55 10.50 24.59
CA LYS A 279 32.39 10.25 25.77
C LYS A 279 33.04 8.86 25.70
N SER A 280 34.26 8.78 25.13
CA SER A 280 35.37 7.86 25.51
C SER A 280 36.26 7.35 24.36
N ILE A 281 36.21 7.92 23.15
CA ILE A 281 37.17 7.52 22.11
C ILE A 281 38.48 8.27 22.34
N SER A 282 39.57 7.51 22.51
CA SER A 282 40.93 8.05 22.58
C SER A 282 41.33 8.63 21.21
N ASP A 283 42.04 9.76 21.19
CA ASP A 283 42.48 10.42 19.95
C ASP A 283 43.26 9.49 19.00
N ASN A 284 43.92 8.46 19.54
CA ASN A 284 44.67 7.48 18.74
C ASN A 284 43.77 6.51 17.95
N ASP A 285 42.52 6.33 18.36
CA ASP A 285 41.58 5.38 17.74
C ASP A 285 40.65 6.05 16.71
N LEU A 286 40.69 7.39 16.61
CA LEU A 286 39.87 8.18 15.69
C LEU A 286 40.02 7.74 14.21
N PRO A 287 41.22 7.45 13.67
CA PRO A 287 41.34 7.00 12.28
C PRO A 287 40.67 5.64 12.02
N GLN A 288 40.81 4.70 12.97
CA GLN A 288 40.21 3.37 12.85
C GLN A 288 38.69 3.44 12.95
N GLU A 289 38.18 4.29 13.85
CA GLU A 289 36.76 4.54 13.99
C GLU A 289 36.18 5.23 12.74
N TYR A 290 36.91 6.18 12.13
CA TYR A 290 36.51 6.82 10.88
C TYR A 290 36.34 5.78 9.76
N VAL A 291 37.31 4.87 9.60
CA VAL A 291 37.22 3.77 8.61
C VAL A 291 36.00 2.89 8.87
N ARG A 292 35.75 2.52 10.14
CA ARG A 292 34.57 1.71 10.52
C ARG A 292 33.26 2.42 10.17
N LEU A 293 33.16 3.72 10.44
CA LEU A 293 31.98 4.52 10.12
C LEU A 293 31.78 4.69 8.61
N VAL A 294 32.85 4.79 7.82
CA VAL A 294 32.75 4.80 6.35
C VAL A 294 32.19 3.48 5.83
N SER A 295 32.70 2.33 6.28
CA SER A 295 32.15 1.02 5.88
C SER A 295 30.69 0.85 6.32
N ASN A 296 30.33 1.34 7.51
CA ASN A 296 28.95 1.36 7.97
C ASN A 296 28.06 2.25 7.09
N GLN A 297 28.57 3.42 6.68
CA GLN A 297 27.85 4.33 5.78
C GLN A 297 27.56 3.69 4.42
N GLN A 298 28.53 2.95 3.85
CA GLN A 298 28.32 2.21 2.61
C GLN A 298 27.19 1.20 2.75
N GLY A 299 27.16 0.42 3.85
CA GLY A 299 26.08 -0.52 4.12
C GLY A 299 24.70 0.16 4.23
N ILE A 300 24.60 1.27 4.97
CA ILE A 300 23.35 2.03 5.08
C ILE A 300 22.90 2.55 3.71
N ARG A 301 23.82 3.09 2.90
CA ARG A 301 23.51 3.61 1.56
C ARG A 301 22.99 2.53 0.63
N LEU A 302 23.59 1.34 0.65
CA LEU A 302 23.11 0.19 -0.11
C LEU A 302 21.68 -0.19 0.30
N SER A 303 21.40 -0.27 1.61
CA SER A 303 20.04 -0.55 2.09
C SER A 303 19.01 0.53 1.69
N ILE A 304 19.42 1.81 1.65
CA ILE A 304 18.58 2.91 1.13
C ILE A 304 18.30 2.72 -0.36
N GLU A 305 19.32 2.38 -1.15
CA GLU A 305 19.18 2.18 -2.60
C GLU A 305 18.29 0.98 -2.94
N GLU A 306 18.48 -0.15 -2.25
CA GLU A 306 17.65 -1.36 -2.37
C GLU A 306 16.18 -1.07 -2.06
N GLU A 307 15.92 -0.36 -0.94
CA GLU A 307 14.56 0.01 -0.55
C GLU A 307 13.93 1.00 -1.55
N LYS A 308 14.71 1.94 -2.11
CA LYS A 308 14.22 2.85 -3.16
C LYS A 308 13.93 2.14 -4.48
N GLU A 309 14.71 1.12 -4.85
CA GLU A 309 14.41 0.28 -6.01
C GLU A 309 13.14 -0.53 -5.79
N SER A 310 12.96 -1.11 -4.61
CA SER A 310 11.73 -1.81 -4.24
C SER A 310 10.50 -0.91 -4.39
N ARG A 311 10.56 0.33 -3.90
CA ARG A 311 9.47 1.32 -4.08
C ARG A 311 9.20 1.67 -5.54
N ARG A 312 10.25 1.85 -6.35
CA ARG A 312 10.09 2.12 -7.79
C ARG A 312 9.41 0.96 -8.51
N SER A 313 9.74 -0.27 -8.11
CA SER A 313 9.07 -1.47 -8.63
C SER A 313 7.58 -1.51 -8.24
N GLU A 314 7.24 -1.16 -6.99
CA GLU A 314 5.84 -1.05 -6.55
C GLU A 314 5.06 0.01 -7.34
N GLU A 315 5.65 1.20 -7.53
CA GLU A 315 5.06 2.29 -8.30
C GLU A 315 4.85 1.88 -9.77
N ALA A 316 5.82 1.17 -10.36
CA ALA A 316 5.68 0.64 -11.71
C ALA A 316 4.57 -0.41 -11.80
N SER A 317 4.45 -1.32 -10.83
CA SER A 317 3.35 -2.31 -10.77
C SER A 317 1.99 -1.61 -10.70
N ALA A 318 1.86 -0.63 -9.80
CA ALA A 318 0.66 0.18 -9.65
C ALA A 318 0.29 0.93 -10.95
N GLU A 319 1.26 1.52 -11.63
CA GLU A 319 1.04 2.24 -12.89
C GLU A 319 0.56 1.30 -14.00
N VAL A 320 1.15 0.10 -14.10
CA VAL A 320 0.69 -0.94 -15.03
C VAL A 320 -0.74 -1.35 -14.71
N ARG A 321 -1.12 -1.46 -13.43
CA ARG A 321 -2.49 -1.80 -13.03
C ARG A 321 -3.51 -0.71 -13.39
N ARG A 322 -3.14 0.56 -13.21
CA ARG A 322 -3.97 1.73 -13.52
C ARG A 322 -4.27 1.86 -15.02
N HIS A 323 -3.36 1.38 -15.85
CA HIS A 323 -3.48 1.48 -17.30
C HIS A 323 -4.61 0.59 -17.83
N ASP A 324 -5.58 1.20 -18.51
CA ASP A 324 -6.67 0.47 -19.15
C ASP A 324 -6.28 0.07 -20.58
N CYS A 325 -5.92 -1.21 -20.76
CA CYS A 325 -5.61 -1.76 -22.06
C CYS A 325 -6.85 -2.02 -22.93
N ALA A 326 -8.08 -1.81 -22.45
CA ALA A 326 -9.30 -2.11 -23.19
C ALA A 326 -9.35 -1.41 -24.56
N SER A 327 -8.94 -0.14 -24.63
CA SER A 327 -8.89 0.60 -25.90
C SER A 327 -7.88 0.01 -26.89
N ALA A 328 -6.73 -0.44 -26.40
CA ALA A 328 -5.71 -1.08 -27.23
C ALA A 328 -6.15 -2.46 -27.71
N VAL A 329 -6.75 -3.26 -26.82
CA VAL A 329 -7.31 -4.58 -27.15
C VAL A 329 -8.44 -4.44 -28.16
N GLU A 330 -9.35 -3.48 -27.99
CA GLU A 330 -10.43 -3.22 -28.93
C GLU A 330 -9.90 -2.79 -30.30
N PHE A 331 -8.91 -1.89 -30.32
CA PHE A 331 -8.25 -1.48 -31.55
C PHE A 331 -7.65 -2.68 -32.30
N TRP A 332 -6.89 -3.53 -31.60
CA TRP A 332 -6.25 -4.71 -32.20
C TRP A 332 -7.28 -5.77 -32.62
N ALA A 333 -8.33 -5.98 -31.82
CA ALA A 333 -9.42 -6.90 -32.17
C ALA A 333 -10.15 -6.44 -33.44
N ARG A 334 -10.47 -5.14 -33.55
CA ARG A 334 -11.05 -4.54 -34.77
C ARG A 334 -10.09 -4.65 -35.96
N ALA A 335 -8.79 -4.39 -35.76
CA ALA A 335 -7.78 -4.49 -36.80
C ALA A 335 -7.61 -5.93 -37.31
N LEU A 336 -7.55 -6.92 -36.42
CA LEU A 336 -7.49 -8.34 -36.77
C LEU A 336 -8.77 -8.81 -37.47
N ALA A 337 -9.94 -8.36 -37.02
CA ALA A 337 -11.22 -8.68 -37.64
C ALA A 337 -11.31 -8.11 -39.07
N SER A 338 -10.86 -6.87 -39.27
CA SER A 338 -10.82 -6.21 -40.58
C SER A 338 -9.91 -6.93 -41.58
N LYS A 339 -8.85 -7.59 -41.10
CA LYS A 339 -7.93 -8.41 -41.91
C LYS A 339 -8.39 -9.85 -42.09
N GLY A 340 -9.53 -10.26 -41.51
CA GLY A 340 -10.10 -11.60 -41.66
C GLY A 340 -9.36 -12.72 -40.90
N VAL A 341 -8.32 -12.39 -40.14
CA VAL A 341 -7.42 -13.37 -39.49
C VAL A 341 -7.97 -13.93 -38.18
N VAL A 342 -9.00 -13.29 -37.60
CA VAL A 342 -9.59 -13.70 -36.31
C VAL A 342 -10.14 -15.13 -36.36
N LYS A 343 -10.70 -15.55 -37.49
CA LYS A 343 -11.21 -16.92 -37.66
C LYS A 343 -10.11 -17.98 -37.72
N GLU A 344 -8.91 -17.62 -38.15
CA GLU A 344 -7.77 -18.55 -38.22
C GLU A 344 -7.07 -18.69 -36.86
N LEU A 345 -7.17 -17.66 -36.00
CA LEU A 345 -6.59 -17.65 -34.65
C LEU A 345 -7.48 -18.29 -33.58
N LEU A 346 -8.80 -18.30 -33.79
CA LEU A 346 -9.78 -18.94 -32.89
C LEU A 346 -10.11 -20.39 -33.31
N GLY A 347 -9.40 -20.92 -34.30
CA GLY A 347 -9.63 -22.22 -34.94
C GLY A 347 -8.87 -23.37 -34.29
#